data_AF-A0A7K4HBE7-F1
#
_entry.id   AF-A0A7K4HBE7-F1
#
_cell.length_a   1.000
_cell.length_b   1.000
_cell.length_c   1.000
_cell.angle_alpha   90.00
_cell.angle_beta   90.00
_cell.angle_gamma   90.00
#
_symmetry.space_group_name_H-M   'P 1'
#
loop_
_entity.id
_entity.type
_entity.pdbx_description
1 polymer ?
#
loop_
_entity_poly.entity_id
_entity_poly.type
_entity_poly.pdbx_seq_one_letter_code
_entity_poly.pdbx_strand_id
1 'polypeptide(L)'
;MSNLTELFKDWNELNMKTGESMGQFDFSKIKEIRKEQSKIENAIYEILKKHASDEILEILPEGCGELEMGYDTNGSTFYFVMLDPEFEDDEEIKLLAVTIDANNKIEVIKDFEIEA
;
A
#
# COMPACT_ATOMS: atom_id res chain seq x y z
N MET A 1 -10.00 9.91 15.35
CA MET A 1 -9.73 8.92 14.29
C MET A 1 -9.14 9.70 13.15
N SER A 2 -7.90 9.43 12.76
CA SER A 2 -7.32 10.08 11.57
C SER A 2 -8.12 9.64 10.35
N ASN A 3 -8.48 10.60 9.51
CA ASN A 3 -9.22 10.31 8.28
C ASN A 3 -8.24 9.72 7.24
N LEU A 4 -8.66 8.77 6.38
CA LEU A 4 -7.81 8.20 5.31
C LEU A 4 -7.13 9.29 4.48
N THR A 5 -7.85 10.39 4.21
CA THR A 5 -7.31 11.55 3.51
C THR A 5 -6.09 12.16 4.20
N GLU A 6 -6.07 12.20 5.54
CA GLU A 6 -4.91 12.69 6.30
C GLU A 6 -3.76 11.69 6.23
N LEU A 7 -4.05 10.40 6.40
CA LEU A 7 -3.04 9.34 6.28
C LEU A 7 -2.36 9.34 4.90
N PHE A 8 -3.11 9.54 3.82
CA PHE A 8 -2.56 9.60 2.47
C PHE A 8 -1.67 10.83 2.27
N LYS A 9 -2.09 11.99 2.79
CA LYS A 9 -1.26 13.21 2.76
C LYS A 9 0.03 13.03 3.52
N ASP A 10 -0.05 12.50 4.74
CA ASP A 10 1.11 12.26 5.59
C ASP A 10 2.09 11.27 4.93
N TRP A 11 1.58 10.18 4.35
CA TRP A 11 2.42 9.22 3.62
C TRP A 11 3.11 9.87 2.42
N ASN A 12 2.40 10.69 1.65
CA ASN A 12 2.96 11.39 0.48
C ASN A 12 4.03 12.43 0.89
N GLU A 13 3.81 13.18 1.98
CA GLU A 13 4.82 14.09 2.52
C GLU A 13 6.10 13.35 2.94
N LEU A 14 5.96 12.18 3.57
CA LEU A 14 7.09 11.32 3.91
C LEU A 14 7.79 10.78 2.66
N ASN A 15 7.04 10.45 1.60
CA ASN A 15 7.61 9.98 0.34
C ASN A 15 8.46 11.08 -0.33
N MET A 16 7.98 12.32 -0.35
CA MET A 16 8.76 13.47 -0.84
C MET A 16 10.05 13.67 -0.02
N LYS A 17 9.97 13.60 1.32
CA LYS A 17 11.14 13.70 2.20
C LYS A 17 12.15 12.56 1.96
N THR A 18 11.66 11.36 1.65
CA THR A 18 12.54 10.23 1.27
C THR A 18 13.33 10.57 0.00
N GLY A 19 12.68 11.13 -1.02
CA GLY A 19 13.35 11.57 -2.25
C GLY A 19 14.43 12.64 -2.01
N GLU A 20 14.13 13.64 -1.17
CA GLU A 20 15.12 14.67 -0.78
C GLU A 20 16.32 14.06 -0.04
N SER A 21 16.08 13.18 0.94
CA SER A 21 17.14 12.53 1.71
C SER A 21 17.96 11.55 0.87
N MET A 22 17.36 10.88 -0.12
CA MET A 22 18.10 10.08 -1.11
C MET A 22 19.06 10.93 -1.92
N GLY A 23 18.62 12.10 -2.41
CA GLY A 23 19.48 13.04 -3.13
C GLY A 23 20.66 13.58 -2.31
N GLN A 24 20.52 13.59 -0.98
CA GLN A 24 21.56 13.99 -0.03
C GLN A 24 22.38 12.82 0.54
N PHE A 25 22.08 11.57 0.14
CA PHE A 25 22.69 10.35 0.69
C PHE A 25 22.53 10.21 2.22
N ASP A 26 21.46 10.77 2.80
CA ASP A 26 21.18 10.68 4.24
C ASP A 26 20.36 9.42 4.58
N PHE A 27 21.06 8.28 4.61
CA PHE A 27 20.45 6.98 4.88
C PHE A 27 19.89 6.82 6.30
N SER A 28 20.41 7.58 7.26
CA SER A 28 19.90 7.57 8.64
C SER A 28 18.48 8.16 8.67
N LYS A 29 18.29 9.30 8.00
CA LYS A 29 16.99 9.94 7.89
C LYS A 29 16.00 9.13 7.06
N ILE A 30 16.45 8.48 5.98
CA ILE A 30 15.61 7.54 5.22
C ILE A 30 15.07 6.42 6.12
N LYS A 31 15.92 5.85 6.98
CA LYS A 31 15.50 4.80 7.91
C LYS A 31 14.46 5.29 8.92
N GLU A 32 14.57 6.53 9.40
CA GLU A 32 13.56 7.14 10.27
C GLU A 32 12.25 7.38 9.54
N ILE A 33 12.30 7.92 8.33
CA ILE A 33 11.11 8.15 7.50
C ILE A 33 10.37 6.83 7.22
N ARG A 34 11.09 5.74 6.88
CA ARG A 34 10.47 4.44 6.64
C ARG A 34 9.73 3.88 7.86
N LYS A 35 10.22 4.12 9.08
CA LYS A 35 9.50 3.72 10.30
C LYS A 35 8.15 4.44 10.42
N GLU A 36 8.07 5.71 10.05
CA GLU A 36 6.82 6.46 10.10
C GLU A 36 5.88 6.05 8.96
N GLN A 37 6.42 5.84 7.75
CA GLN A 37 5.64 5.28 6.63
C GLN A 37 5.00 3.95 7.03
N SER A 38 5.77 3.02 7.61
CA SER A 38 5.23 1.72 8.05
C SER A 38 4.11 1.85 9.08
N LYS A 39 4.09 2.87 9.94
CA LYS A 39 2.95 3.09 10.87
C LYS A 39 1.70 3.52 10.12
N ILE A 40 1.85 4.40 9.14
CA ILE A 40 0.73 4.90 8.31
C ILE A 40 0.19 3.76 7.44
N GLU A 41 1.09 2.99 6.82
CA GLU A 41 0.77 1.81 6.01
C GLU A 41 -0.06 0.79 6.80
N ASN A 42 0.38 0.44 8.02
CA ASN A 42 -0.39 -0.41 8.92
C ASN A 42 -1.75 0.20 9.28
N ALA A 43 -1.82 1.51 9.53
CA ALA A 43 -3.08 2.18 9.86
C ALA A 43 -4.08 2.14 8.69
N ILE A 44 -3.61 2.38 7.46
CA ILE A 44 -4.44 2.28 6.25
C ILE A 44 -4.90 0.84 6.05
N TYR A 45 -4.00 -0.13 6.23
CA TYR A 45 -4.32 -1.55 6.10
C TYR A 45 -5.40 -2.01 7.08
N GLU A 46 -5.31 -1.58 8.34
CA GLU A 46 -6.35 -1.85 9.34
C GLU A 46 -7.70 -1.19 9.01
N ILE A 47 -7.70 -0.05 8.31
CA ILE A 47 -8.93 0.58 7.82
C ILE A 47 -9.49 -0.22 6.63
N LEU A 48 -8.62 -0.68 5.73
CA LEU A 48 -8.98 -1.53 4.60
C LEU A 48 -9.66 -2.81 5.09
N LYS A 49 -9.04 -3.56 6.01
CA LYS A 49 -9.61 -4.79 6.57
C LYS A 49 -10.97 -4.58 7.25
N LYS A 50 -11.23 -3.40 7.82
CA LYS A 50 -12.54 -3.09 8.45
C LYS A 50 -13.67 -2.86 7.45
N HIS A 51 -13.35 -2.48 6.21
CA HIS A 51 -14.33 -2.15 5.17
C HIS A 51 -14.34 -3.16 4.02
N ALA A 52 -13.35 -4.05 3.97
CA ALA A 52 -13.26 -5.11 2.99
C ALA A 52 -14.41 -6.13 3.14
N SER A 53 -14.79 -6.76 2.04
CA SER A 53 -15.68 -7.92 2.07
C SER A 53 -14.96 -9.14 2.63
N ASP A 54 -15.72 -10.13 3.09
CA ASP A 54 -15.19 -11.40 3.59
C ASP A 54 -14.27 -12.07 2.55
N GLU A 55 -14.65 -12.06 1.27
CA GLU A 55 -13.85 -12.59 0.16
C GLU A 55 -12.47 -11.92 0.03
N ILE A 56 -12.39 -10.60 0.24
CA ILE A 56 -11.11 -9.86 0.20
C ILE A 56 -10.29 -10.17 1.46
N LEU A 57 -10.94 -10.32 2.62
CA LEU A 57 -10.26 -10.65 3.86
C LEU A 57 -9.60 -12.03 3.83
N GLU A 58 -10.17 -12.98 3.09
CA GLU A 58 -9.61 -14.33 2.94
C GLU A 58 -8.29 -14.36 2.16
N ILE A 59 -8.11 -13.45 1.20
CA ILE A 59 -6.89 -13.37 0.37
C ILE A 59 -5.81 -12.47 0.98
N LEU A 60 -6.19 -11.58 1.91
CA LEU A 60 -5.25 -10.63 2.49
C LEU A 60 -4.36 -11.28 3.56
N PRO A 61 -3.04 -11.02 3.57
CA PRO A 61 -2.16 -11.52 4.62
C PRO A 61 -2.47 -10.90 5.98
N GLU A 62 -1.88 -11.45 7.05
CA GLU A 62 -2.14 -10.96 8.41
C GLU A 62 -1.75 -9.48 8.56
N GLY A 63 -0.60 -9.08 8.00
CA GLY A 63 -0.08 -7.72 8.04
C GLY A 63 0.37 -7.19 6.68
N CYS A 64 0.40 -5.86 6.53
CA CYS A 64 0.79 -5.22 5.26
C CYS A 64 2.29 -5.29 4.95
N GLY A 65 3.13 -5.77 5.88
CA GLY A 65 4.57 -5.92 5.65
C GLY A 65 4.95 -6.99 4.62
N GLU A 66 3.98 -7.82 4.24
CA GLU A 66 4.11 -8.84 3.19
C GLU A 66 3.65 -8.33 1.82
N LEU A 67 3.15 -7.10 1.76
CA LEU A 67 2.56 -6.50 0.56
C LEU A 67 3.48 -5.41 0.01
N GLU A 68 3.59 -5.35 -1.30
CA GLU A 68 4.18 -4.19 -1.96
C GLU A 68 3.15 -3.06 -2.01
N MET A 69 3.60 -1.84 -1.74
CA MET A 69 2.71 -0.72 -1.47
C MET A 69 2.92 0.41 -2.47
N GLY A 70 1.82 0.86 -3.08
CA GLY A 70 1.80 1.96 -4.03
C GLY A 70 0.79 3.04 -3.63
N TYR A 71 1.02 4.27 -4.07
CA TYR A 71 0.08 5.36 -3.86
C TYR A 71 -0.06 6.18 -5.15
N ASP A 72 -1.27 6.22 -5.70
CA ASP A 72 -1.61 7.16 -6.76
C ASP A 72 -2.01 8.51 -6.16
N THR A 73 -1.12 9.48 -6.34
CA THR A 73 -1.32 10.86 -5.90
C THR A 73 -2.47 11.58 -6.61
N ASN A 74 -2.84 11.17 -7.83
CA ASN A 74 -3.90 11.82 -8.62
C ASN A 74 -5.28 11.29 -8.24
N GLY A 75 -5.41 9.97 -8.07
CA GLY A 75 -6.63 9.30 -7.63
C GLY A 75 -6.84 9.31 -6.12
N SER A 76 -5.80 9.60 -5.33
CA SER A 76 -5.79 9.38 -3.87
C SER A 76 -6.16 7.94 -3.54
N THR A 77 -5.50 7.00 -4.22
CA THR A 77 -5.75 5.56 -4.10
C THR A 77 -4.49 4.88 -3.60
N PHE A 78 -4.64 4.09 -2.55
CA PHE A 78 -3.58 3.26 -2.01
C PHE A 78 -3.68 1.85 -2.59
N TYR A 79 -2.55 1.27 -2.99
CA TYR A 79 -2.44 -0.06 -3.61
C TYR A 79 -1.68 -0.99 -2.68
N PHE A 80 -2.24 -2.17 -2.46
CA PHE A 80 -1.62 -3.29 -1.74
C PHE A 80 -1.47 -4.43 -2.74
N VAL A 81 -0.26 -4.63 -3.24
CA VAL A 81 0.07 -5.56 -4.31
C VAL A 81 0.63 -6.84 -3.71
N MET A 82 0.16 -7.98 -4.22
CA MET A 82 0.62 -9.31 -3.86
C MET A 82 0.59 -10.26 -5.05
N LEU A 83 1.22 -11.42 -4.89
CA LEU A 83 1.00 -12.56 -5.77
C LEU A 83 -0.47 -12.94 -5.72
N ASP A 84 -1.05 -13.27 -6.87
CA ASP A 84 -2.41 -13.76 -6.94
C ASP A 84 -2.47 -15.18 -6.32
N PRO A 85 -3.17 -15.39 -5.19
CA PRO A 85 -3.25 -16.70 -4.55
C PRO A 85 -3.91 -17.76 -5.43
N GLU A 86 -4.71 -17.35 -6.42
CA GLU A 86 -5.33 -18.28 -7.38
C GLU A 86 -4.29 -18.96 -8.29
N PHE A 87 -3.09 -18.37 -8.41
CA PHE A 87 -2.02 -18.79 -9.33
C PHE A 87 -0.68 -18.98 -8.60
N GLU A 88 -0.68 -19.18 -7.28
CA GLU A 88 0.56 -19.33 -6.50
C GLU A 88 1.40 -20.55 -6.93
N ASP A 89 0.75 -21.59 -7.45
CA ASP A 89 1.38 -22.82 -7.96
C ASP A 89 1.72 -22.78 -9.47
N ASP A 90 1.43 -21.68 -10.16
CA ASP A 90 1.66 -21.56 -11.61
C ASP A 90 3.11 -21.17 -11.94
N GLU A 91 3.58 -21.55 -13.13
CA GLU A 91 4.91 -21.15 -13.63
C GLU A 91 5.00 -19.64 -13.93
N GLU A 92 3.86 -19.01 -14.25
CA GLU A 92 3.77 -17.58 -14.53
C GLU A 92 3.36 -16.80 -13.27
N ILE A 93 4.19 -15.84 -12.88
CA ILE A 93 3.89 -14.94 -11.77
C ILE A 93 2.74 -14.01 -12.18
N LYS A 94 1.63 -14.10 -11.45
CA LYS A 94 0.53 -13.13 -11.55
C LYS A 94 0.42 -12.31 -10.29
N LEU A 95 0.14 -11.03 -10.47
CA LEU A 95 -0.08 -10.10 -9.37
C LEU A 95 -1.54 -9.69 -9.32
N LEU A 96 -2.01 -9.42 -8.10
CA LEU A 96 -3.24 -8.68 -7.88
C LEU A 96 -2.93 -7.45 -7.01
N ALA A 97 -3.77 -6.43 -7.13
CA ALA A 97 -3.74 -5.28 -6.24
C ALA A 97 -5.09 -5.10 -5.56
N VAL A 98 -5.09 -5.06 -4.22
CA VAL A 98 -6.23 -4.58 -3.44
C VAL A 98 -6.05 -3.10 -3.20
N THR A 99 -7.06 -2.30 -3.53
CA THR A 99 -6.98 -0.83 -3.46
C THR A 99 -7.93 -0.27 -2.41
N ILE A 100 -7.60 0.91 -1.89
CA ILE A 100 -8.51 1.72 -1.07
C ILE A 100 -8.38 3.20 -1.40
N ASP A 101 -9.51 3.85 -1.65
CA ASP A 101 -9.56 5.30 -1.88
C ASP A 101 -9.87 6.10 -0.59
N ALA A 102 -9.80 7.42 -0.69
CA ALA A 102 -10.07 8.32 0.44
C ALA A 102 -11.51 8.22 1.00
N ASN A 103 -12.44 7.59 0.27
CA ASN A 103 -13.83 7.36 0.67
C ASN A 103 -14.07 5.94 1.21
N ASN A 104 -13.01 5.15 1.44
CA ASN A 104 -13.07 3.73 1.82
C ASN A 104 -13.63 2.82 0.73
N LYS A 105 -13.65 3.24 -0.54
CA LYS A 105 -13.99 2.35 -1.65
C LYS A 105 -12.83 1.38 -1.85
N ILE A 106 -13.13 0.08 -1.83
CA ILE A 106 -12.16 -0.99 -2.00
C ILE A 106 -12.44 -1.72 -3.31
N GLU A 107 -11.39 -1.97 -4.09
CA GLU A 107 -11.45 -2.71 -5.35
C GLU A 107 -10.28 -3.70 -5.45
N VAL A 108 -10.50 -4.83 -6.12
CA VAL A 108 -9.45 -5.79 -6.48
C VAL A 108 -9.18 -5.68 -7.97
N ILE A 109 -7.91 -5.46 -8.32
CA ILE A 109 -7.42 -5.44 -9.69
C ILE A 109 -6.65 -6.73 -9.91
N LYS A 110 -7.23 -7.66 -10.67
CA LYS A 110 -6.56 -8.89 -11.12
C LYS A 110 -5.61 -8.59 -12.28
N ASP A 111 -4.64 -9.48 -12.50
CA ASP A 111 -3.61 -9.34 -13.54
C ASP A 111 -2.93 -7.96 -13.49
N PHE A 112 -2.56 -7.52 -12.29
CA PHE A 112 -1.97 -6.20 -12.04
C PHE A 112 -0.55 -6.13 -12.65
N GLU A 113 -0.34 -5.19 -13.56
CA GLU A 113 0.97 -4.95 -14.16
C GLU A 113 1.65 -3.74 -13.53
N ILE A 114 2.93 -3.90 -13.18
CA ILE A 114 3.79 -2.79 -12.78
C ILE A 114 4.43 -2.25 -14.07
N GLU A 115 3.91 -1.14 -14.60
CA GLU A 115 4.56 -0.45 -15.71
C GLU A 115 5.93 0.10 -15.24
N ALA A 116 6.97 -0.20 -16.01
CA ALA A 116 8.37 0.17 -15.74
C ALA A 116 8.77 1.49 -16.41
#